data_AF-A0A853BIA7-F1
#
_entry.id   AF-A0A853BIA7-F1
#
_cell.length_a   1.000
_cell.length_b   1.000
_cell.length_c   1.000
_cell.angle_alpha   90.00
_cell.angle_beta   90.00
_cell.angle_gamma   90.00
#
_symmetry.space_group_name_H-M   'P 1'
#
loop_
_entity.id
_entity.type
_entity.pdbx_description
1 polymer ?
#
loop_
_entity_poly.entity_id
_entity_poly.type
_entity_poly.pdbx_seq_one_letter_code
_entity_poly.pdbx_strand_id
1 'polypeptide(L)'
;MIDPNQDRYRSVDRTRYQLDEKESDQLYAVVKRAHFGHLEPQDQPYEVTAGAQVGAGKTTLMARVVEAFRDRGGIARIDLDFCKTFHPLYERLLAEDPETAGAYTGNDGRIWMERLLRDAAAEGYNALFESAMAKERDFEGVIDVFRSTDDERRAAGKKPFLVIAPLLVVHPAVSRLGLLTRLAVQRADGQPGLLVGSDYHARSYAGVLRGAAAIDERRIAHQVYAVRRDGEVLYSNSLGPDGRWLGRAAAVEAVARREERLSLNESTAFRNQFLWTAHELGSAGRDALMEVYELARPALHPAVAAQPFFGERPAGLDLPHPPGLRPGGPGLPGTAPRRREPGHGPDDGRKGLR
;
A
#
# COMPACT_ATOMS: atom_id res chain seq x y z
N MET A 1 10.17 -21.64 9.83
CA MET A 1 10.13 -22.58 8.69
C MET A 1 9.78 -21.77 7.46
N ILE A 2 10.64 -21.72 6.43
CA ILE A 2 10.37 -20.95 5.21
C ILE A 2 9.21 -21.64 4.50
N ASP A 3 8.15 -20.88 4.25
CA ASP A 3 6.96 -21.35 3.54
C ASP A 3 7.39 -21.85 2.13
N PRO A 4 7.21 -23.13 1.78
CA PRO A 4 7.59 -23.68 0.48
C PRO A 4 6.94 -22.94 -0.71
N ASN A 5 5.86 -22.18 -0.50
CA ASN A 5 5.22 -21.39 -1.54
C ASN A 5 6.02 -20.11 -1.90
N GLN A 6 6.92 -19.62 -1.03
CA GLN A 6 7.78 -18.48 -1.38
C GLN A 6 8.88 -18.83 -2.38
N ASP A 7 9.30 -20.10 -2.45
CA ASP A 7 10.33 -20.51 -3.39
C ASP A 7 9.81 -20.45 -4.83
N ARG A 8 8.55 -20.82 -5.07
CA ARG A 8 7.93 -20.74 -6.42
C ARG A 8 7.79 -19.32 -6.90
N TYR A 9 7.28 -18.40 -6.08
CA TYR A 9 7.17 -16.98 -6.45
C TYR A 9 8.53 -16.33 -6.80
N ARG A 10 9.60 -16.79 -6.15
CA ARG A 10 10.96 -16.29 -6.39
C ARG A 10 11.65 -16.99 -7.57
N SER A 11 11.26 -18.23 -7.89
CA SER A 11 11.91 -19.06 -8.91
C SER A 11 11.32 -18.95 -10.31
N VAL A 12 10.13 -18.34 -10.48
CA VAL A 12 9.55 -18.17 -11.83
C VAL A 12 10.36 -17.19 -12.68
N ASP A 13 10.47 -17.50 -13.98
CA ASP A 13 10.98 -16.55 -14.97
C ASP A 13 9.97 -15.41 -15.16
N ARG A 14 10.34 -14.23 -14.66
CA ARG A 14 9.51 -13.02 -14.68
C ARG A 14 9.39 -12.38 -16.06
N THR A 15 10.17 -12.83 -17.04
CA THR A 15 10.10 -12.33 -18.42
C THR A 15 9.17 -13.16 -19.31
N ARG A 16 8.73 -14.34 -18.85
CA ARG A 16 7.93 -15.30 -19.61
C ARG A 16 6.68 -14.71 -20.28
N TYR A 17 6.00 -13.77 -19.61
CA TYR A 17 4.78 -13.12 -20.10
C TYR A 17 4.95 -11.62 -20.27
N GLN A 18 6.18 -11.13 -20.24
CA GLN A 18 6.46 -9.70 -20.38
C GLN A 18 6.03 -9.23 -21.76
N LEU A 19 5.34 -8.10 -21.80
CA LEU A 19 4.87 -7.50 -23.04
C LEU A 19 6.04 -6.96 -23.84
N ASP A 20 5.90 -6.94 -25.16
CA ASP A 20 6.80 -6.13 -25.97
C ASP A 20 6.56 -4.63 -25.72
N GLU A 21 7.56 -3.82 -26.06
CA GLU A 21 7.54 -2.38 -25.79
C GLU A 21 6.33 -1.67 -26.44
N LYS A 22 5.96 -2.08 -27.66
CA LYS A 22 4.88 -1.45 -28.41
C LYS A 22 3.52 -1.77 -27.79
N GLU A 23 3.28 -3.00 -27.38
CA GLU A 23 2.06 -3.40 -26.68
C GLU A 23 1.97 -2.72 -25.31
N SER A 24 3.08 -2.71 -24.56
CA SER A 24 3.17 -2.03 -23.26
C SER A 24 2.87 -0.53 -23.38
N ASP A 25 3.36 0.14 -24.43
CA ASP A 25 3.09 1.54 -24.74
C ASP A 25 1.62 1.80 -25.06
N GLN A 26 0.98 0.93 -25.85
CA GLN A 26 -0.43 1.06 -26.17
C GLN A 26 -1.33 0.92 -24.93
N LEU A 27 -1.02 -0.05 -24.08
CA LEU A 27 -1.75 -0.27 -22.83
C LEU A 27 -1.51 0.84 -21.81
N TYR A 28 -0.32 1.46 -21.82
CA TYR A 28 -0.02 2.56 -20.92
C TYR A 28 -1.01 3.73 -21.05
N ALA A 29 -1.53 4.01 -22.25
CA ALA A 29 -2.57 5.04 -22.42
C ALA A 29 -3.85 4.73 -21.61
N VAL A 30 -4.23 3.45 -21.49
CA VAL A 30 -5.37 3.01 -20.68
C VAL A 30 -5.03 3.14 -19.20
N VAL A 31 -3.84 2.69 -18.79
CA VAL A 31 -3.35 2.82 -17.41
C VAL A 31 -3.36 4.29 -16.97
N LYS A 32 -2.77 5.18 -17.78
CA LYS A 32 -2.70 6.62 -17.53
C LYS A 32 -4.10 7.23 -17.38
N ARG A 33 -5.01 6.91 -18.30
CA ARG A 33 -6.40 7.41 -18.24
C ARG A 33 -7.13 6.95 -16.98
N ALA A 34 -6.92 5.70 -16.55
CA ALA A 34 -7.53 5.20 -15.32
C ALA A 34 -7.06 5.95 -14.07
N HIS A 35 -5.79 6.37 -14.02
CA HIS A 35 -5.22 7.06 -12.87
C HIS A 35 -5.52 8.57 -12.86
N PHE A 36 -5.42 9.24 -14.01
CA PHE A 36 -5.50 10.71 -14.08
C PHE A 36 -6.78 11.26 -14.70
N GLY A 37 -7.59 10.44 -15.40
CA GLY A 37 -8.70 10.93 -16.22
C GLY A 37 -9.85 11.61 -15.47
N HIS A 38 -9.83 11.59 -14.14
CA HIS A 38 -10.79 12.23 -13.25
C HIS A 38 -10.14 13.29 -12.35
N LEU A 39 -8.87 13.61 -12.58
CA LEU A 39 -8.06 14.52 -11.77
C LEU A 39 -7.77 15.80 -12.53
N GLU A 40 -7.48 16.85 -11.78
CA GLU A 40 -7.12 18.15 -12.32
C GLU A 40 -5.67 18.49 -11.96
N PRO A 41 -4.81 18.85 -12.95
CA PRO A 41 -3.49 19.38 -12.67
C PRO A 41 -3.55 20.63 -11.78
N GLN A 42 -2.58 20.78 -10.88
CA GLN A 42 -2.51 21.88 -9.93
C GLN A 42 -1.32 22.80 -10.22
N ASP A 43 -1.50 24.09 -9.94
CA ASP A 43 -0.40 25.07 -9.97
C ASP A 43 0.65 24.77 -8.88
N GLN A 44 0.17 24.32 -7.72
CA GLN A 44 0.97 23.82 -6.60
C GLN A 44 0.50 22.42 -6.20
N PRO A 45 1.00 21.37 -6.87
CA PRO A 45 0.60 20.01 -6.58
C PRO A 45 1.25 19.49 -5.30
N TYR A 46 0.64 18.47 -4.74
CA TYR A 46 1.13 17.75 -3.57
C TYR A 46 1.63 16.38 -3.98
N GLU A 47 2.75 15.99 -3.42
CA GLU A 47 3.25 14.63 -3.48
C GLU A 47 3.16 14.07 -2.07
N VAL A 48 2.55 12.90 -1.91
CA VAL A 48 2.42 12.23 -0.62
C VAL A 48 2.99 10.83 -0.74
N THR A 49 4.25 10.64 -0.34
CA THR A 49 4.85 9.31 -0.21
C THR A 49 4.71 8.83 1.23
N ALA A 50 3.79 7.91 1.47
CA ALA A 50 3.58 7.33 2.79
C ALA A 50 4.47 6.13 3.05
N GLY A 51 5.22 6.21 4.15
CA GLY A 51 6.21 5.22 4.53
C GLY A 51 5.76 4.36 5.70
N ALA A 52 5.80 3.04 5.55
CA ALA A 52 5.70 2.11 6.67
C ALA A 52 6.21 0.73 6.26
N GLN A 53 6.55 -0.10 7.23
CA GLN A 53 6.81 -1.50 6.94
C GLN A 53 5.56 -2.22 6.37
N VAL A 54 5.77 -3.32 5.67
CA VAL A 54 4.67 -4.23 5.29
C VAL A 54 3.91 -4.74 6.52
N GLY A 55 2.58 -4.85 6.38
CA GLY A 55 1.70 -5.25 7.48
C GLY A 55 1.36 -4.14 8.49
N ALA A 56 1.91 -2.94 8.35
CA ALA A 56 1.65 -1.81 9.26
C ALA A 56 0.22 -1.24 9.16
N GLY A 57 -0.57 -1.59 8.13
CA GLY A 57 -1.93 -1.09 7.95
C GLY A 57 -2.01 0.28 7.30
N LYS A 58 -1.16 0.56 6.29
CA LYS A 58 -1.14 1.82 5.53
C LYS A 58 -2.49 2.17 4.88
N THR A 59 -3.30 1.18 4.51
CA THR A 59 -4.56 1.38 3.77
C THR A 59 -5.49 2.43 4.40
N THR A 60 -5.64 2.44 5.73
CA THR A 60 -6.49 3.42 6.42
C THR A 60 -5.94 4.85 6.29
N LEU A 61 -4.63 5.02 6.39
CA LEU A 61 -3.98 6.31 6.15
C LEU A 61 -4.18 6.72 4.69
N MET A 62 -4.02 5.81 3.73
CA MET A 62 -4.17 6.10 2.30
C MET A 62 -5.58 6.58 1.97
N ALA A 63 -6.60 5.91 2.52
CA ALA A 63 -8.00 6.33 2.34
C ALA A 63 -8.25 7.75 2.90
N ARG A 64 -7.68 8.08 4.06
CA ARG A 64 -7.79 9.43 4.64
C ARG A 64 -7.09 10.49 3.79
N VAL A 65 -5.94 10.17 3.20
CA VAL A 65 -5.25 11.08 2.27
C VAL A 65 -6.10 11.29 1.02
N VAL A 66 -6.58 10.23 0.37
CA VAL A 66 -7.46 10.35 -0.81
C VAL A 66 -8.66 11.24 -0.51
N GLU A 67 -9.30 11.05 0.65
CA GLU A 67 -10.44 11.86 1.07
C GLU A 67 -10.08 13.34 1.24
N ALA A 68 -8.94 13.65 1.86
CA ALA A 68 -8.50 15.02 2.10
C ALA A 68 -8.22 15.82 0.80
N PHE A 69 -8.06 15.13 -0.34
CA PHE A 69 -7.80 15.73 -1.65
C PHE A 69 -9.03 15.78 -2.57
N ARG A 70 -10.19 15.29 -2.12
CA ARG A 70 -11.43 15.25 -2.93
C ARG A 70 -11.77 16.61 -3.52
N ASP A 71 -11.69 17.67 -2.72
CA ASP A 71 -12.03 19.05 -3.14
C ASP A 71 -10.79 19.86 -3.56
N ARG A 72 -9.68 19.19 -3.91
CA ARG A 72 -8.39 19.80 -4.29
C ARG A 72 -7.87 19.27 -5.64
N GLY A 73 -8.78 19.00 -6.58
CA GLY A 73 -8.46 18.39 -7.87
C GLY A 73 -8.22 16.88 -7.82
N GLY A 74 -8.49 16.24 -6.67
CA GLY A 74 -8.24 14.83 -6.42
C GLY A 74 -6.76 14.49 -6.24
N ILE A 75 -6.45 13.20 -6.09
CA ILE A 75 -5.08 12.70 -5.95
C ILE A 75 -4.92 11.34 -6.63
N ALA A 76 -3.87 11.20 -7.43
CA ALA A 76 -3.56 9.96 -8.11
C ALA A 76 -2.93 8.98 -7.12
N ARG A 77 -3.68 7.96 -6.71
CA ARG A 77 -3.12 6.83 -5.99
C ARG A 77 -2.35 5.95 -6.98
N ILE A 78 -1.03 5.90 -6.84
CA ILE A 78 -0.15 5.11 -7.70
C ILE A 78 0.38 3.95 -6.88
N ASP A 79 -0.05 2.73 -7.21
CA ASP A 79 0.45 1.51 -6.60
C ASP A 79 0.65 0.38 -7.60
N LEU A 80 1.65 -0.47 -7.33
CA LEU A 80 2.07 -1.53 -8.23
C LEU A 80 0.99 -2.59 -8.42
N ASP A 81 0.22 -2.90 -7.38
CA ASP A 81 -0.76 -3.98 -7.44
C ASP A 81 -1.93 -3.59 -8.35
N PHE A 82 -2.37 -2.33 -8.33
CA PHE A 82 -3.33 -1.83 -9.28
C PHE A 82 -2.76 -1.76 -10.71
N CYS A 83 -1.49 -1.40 -10.90
CA CYS A 83 -0.87 -1.42 -12.22
C CYS A 83 -0.86 -2.83 -12.86
N LYS A 84 -0.65 -3.89 -12.07
CA LYS A 84 -0.64 -5.28 -12.59
C LYS A 84 -1.99 -5.69 -13.18
N THR A 85 -3.10 -5.16 -12.70
CA THR A 85 -4.44 -5.56 -13.17
C THR A 85 -4.72 -5.15 -14.62
N PHE A 86 -3.91 -4.24 -15.18
CA PHE A 86 -4.00 -3.84 -16.58
C PHE A 86 -3.27 -4.78 -17.54
N HIS A 87 -2.47 -5.73 -17.02
CA HIS A 87 -1.82 -6.71 -17.86
C HIS A 87 -2.87 -7.64 -18.50
N PRO A 88 -2.88 -7.84 -19.83
CA PRO A 88 -3.93 -8.59 -20.53
C PRO A 88 -4.13 -10.03 -20.01
N LEU A 89 -3.04 -10.61 -19.50
CA LEU A 89 -3.04 -11.97 -18.95
C LEU A 89 -3.30 -12.03 -17.43
N TYR A 90 -3.50 -10.90 -16.74
CA TYR A 90 -3.58 -10.87 -15.27
C TYR A 90 -4.66 -11.80 -14.72
N GLU A 91 -5.92 -11.65 -15.19
CA GLU A 91 -7.04 -12.47 -14.73
C GLU A 91 -6.83 -13.96 -15.03
N ARG A 92 -6.28 -14.29 -16.20
CA ARG A 92 -5.99 -15.68 -16.57
C ARG A 92 -4.91 -16.28 -15.66
N LEU A 93 -3.80 -15.56 -15.48
CA LEU A 93 -2.69 -16.00 -14.62
C LEU A 93 -3.14 -16.11 -13.16
N LEU A 94 -3.99 -15.19 -12.70
CA LEU A 94 -4.59 -15.25 -11.37
C LEU A 94 -5.47 -16.49 -11.23
N ALA A 95 -6.28 -16.84 -12.22
CA ALA A 95 -7.10 -18.05 -12.19
C ALA A 95 -6.26 -19.35 -12.28
N GLU A 96 -5.15 -19.34 -13.02
CA GLU A 96 -4.25 -20.49 -13.19
C GLU A 96 -3.41 -20.76 -11.94
N ASP A 97 -2.74 -19.73 -11.42
CA ASP A 97 -1.87 -19.82 -10.25
C ASP A 97 -1.75 -18.44 -9.59
N PRO A 98 -2.62 -18.12 -8.62
CA PRO A 98 -2.60 -16.83 -7.95
C PRO A 98 -1.31 -16.58 -7.15
N GLU A 99 -0.52 -17.61 -6.84
CA GLU A 99 0.76 -17.44 -6.17
C GLU A 99 1.80 -16.79 -7.08
N THR A 100 1.82 -17.14 -8.37
CA THR A 100 2.86 -16.69 -9.32
C THR A 100 2.39 -15.57 -10.25
N ALA A 101 1.09 -15.33 -10.38
CA ALA A 101 0.51 -14.29 -11.23
C ALA A 101 1.14 -12.90 -11.03
N GLY A 102 1.38 -12.51 -9.77
CA GLY A 102 1.99 -11.22 -9.43
C GLY A 102 3.46 -11.10 -9.83
N ALA A 103 4.19 -12.22 -9.93
CA ALA A 103 5.57 -12.23 -10.40
C ALA A 103 5.64 -12.08 -11.92
N TYR A 104 4.73 -12.73 -12.65
CA TYR A 104 4.65 -12.66 -14.11
C TYR A 104 4.21 -11.29 -14.63
N THR A 105 3.28 -10.63 -13.95
CA THR A 105 2.77 -9.30 -14.36
C THR A 105 3.53 -8.13 -13.72
N GLY A 106 4.45 -8.43 -12.79
CA GLY A 106 5.10 -7.42 -11.96
C GLY A 106 6.12 -6.54 -12.69
N ASN A 107 6.69 -7.00 -13.81
CA ASN A 107 7.64 -6.21 -14.60
C ASN A 107 6.93 -5.08 -15.35
N ASP A 108 5.90 -5.41 -16.15
CA ASP A 108 5.09 -4.41 -16.86
C ASP A 108 4.38 -3.46 -15.91
N GLY A 109 3.81 -3.99 -14.81
CA GLY A 109 3.21 -3.17 -13.77
C GLY A 109 4.20 -2.15 -13.18
N ARG A 110 5.48 -2.51 -13.01
CA ARG A 110 6.52 -1.59 -12.54
C ARG A 110 6.88 -0.54 -13.59
N ILE A 111 7.00 -0.93 -14.86
CA ILE A 111 7.26 0.01 -15.97
C ILE A 111 6.15 1.07 -16.02
N TRP A 112 4.89 0.66 -15.95
CA TRP A 112 3.76 1.59 -15.95
C TRP A 112 3.71 2.45 -14.69
N MET A 113 3.93 1.88 -13.50
CA MET A 113 3.98 2.64 -12.25
C MET A 113 5.07 3.73 -12.29
N GLU A 114 6.26 3.41 -12.77
CA GLU A 114 7.35 4.39 -12.90
C GLU A 114 7.03 5.48 -13.93
N ARG A 115 6.32 5.15 -15.01
CA ARG A 115 5.81 6.15 -15.96
C ARG A 115 4.72 7.04 -15.33
N LEU A 116 3.78 6.47 -14.58
CA LEU A 116 2.75 7.24 -13.87
C LEU A 116 3.37 8.25 -12.90
N LEU A 117 4.41 7.86 -12.16
CA LEU A 117 5.11 8.78 -11.25
C LEU A 117 5.73 9.96 -12.02
N ARG A 118 6.38 9.69 -13.16
CA ARG A 118 6.96 10.74 -14.01
C ARG A 118 5.89 11.65 -14.63
N ASP A 119 4.80 11.07 -15.13
CA ASP A 119 3.70 11.83 -15.73
C ASP A 119 2.98 12.68 -14.67
N ALA A 120 2.79 12.16 -13.45
CA ALA A 120 2.24 12.93 -12.34
C ALA A 120 3.10 14.15 -12.03
N ALA A 121 4.43 13.96 -11.94
CA ALA A 121 5.39 15.03 -11.68
C ALA A 121 5.41 16.07 -12.83
N ALA A 122 5.52 15.61 -14.08
CA ALA A 122 5.60 16.48 -15.25
C ALA A 122 4.32 17.30 -15.48
N GLU A 123 3.15 16.67 -15.34
CA GLU A 123 1.86 17.31 -15.60
C GLU A 123 1.35 18.09 -14.39
N GLY A 124 1.85 17.82 -13.19
CA GLY A 124 1.45 18.51 -11.96
C GLY A 124 0.18 17.98 -11.34
N TYR A 125 -0.08 16.67 -11.41
CA TYR A 125 -1.15 16.05 -10.63
C TYR A 125 -0.71 15.86 -9.18
N ASN A 126 -1.65 15.99 -8.24
CA ASN A 126 -1.39 15.49 -6.90
C ASN A 126 -1.15 13.97 -6.98
N ALA A 127 -0.15 13.45 -6.25
CA ALA A 127 0.21 12.04 -6.27
C ALA A 127 0.30 11.47 -4.86
N LEU A 128 -0.21 10.25 -4.68
CA LEU A 128 -0.11 9.45 -3.47
C LEU A 128 0.59 8.14 -3.78
N PHE A 129 1.72 7.90 -3.14
CA PHE A 129 2.48 6.67 -3.27
C PHE A 129 2.61 5.93 -1.94
N GLU A 130 2.36 4.62 -1.96
CA GLU A 130 2.51 3.75 -0.78
C GLU A 130 3.85 3.02 -0.84
N SER A 131 4.73 3.29 0.14
CA SER A 131 6.02 2.61 0.22
C SER A 131 6.08 1.61 1.37
N ALA A 132 6.54 0.39 1.06
CA ALA A 132 7.02 -0.57 2.05
C ALA A 132 8.41 -0.19 2.63
N MET A 133 9.09 0.78 2.00
CA MET A 133 10.42 1.29 2.38
C MET A 133 11.54 0.24 2.39
N ALA A 134 11.31 -0.94 1.82
CA ALA A 134 12.31 -2.02 1.80
C ALA A 134 13.60 -1.63 1.06
N LYS A 135 13.51 -0.73 0.08
CA LYS A 135 14.64 -0.19 -0.69
C LYS A 135 14.56 1.33 -0.76
N GLU A 136 15.71 1.97 -0.91
CA GLU A 136 15.79 3.44 -1.07
C GLU A 136 15.00 3.93 -2.29
N ARG A 137 15.09 3.20 -3.40
CA ARG A 137 14.33 3.50 -4.63
C ARG A 137 12.81 3.55 -4.41
N ASP A 138 12.28 2.79 -3.46
CA ASP A 138 10.84 2.66 -3.24
C ASP A 138 10.27 3.81 -2.39
N PHE A 139 11.10 4.69 -1.82
CA PHE A 139 10.64 5.83 -1.00
C PHE A 139 11.39 7.10 -1.37
N GLU A 140 12.69 7.16 -1.08
CA GLU A 140 13.53 8.31 -1.41
C GLU A 140 13.58 8.54 -2.92
N GLY A 141 13.75 7.49 -3.71
CA GLY A 141 13.76 7.60 -5.17
C GLY A 141 12.43 8.05 -5.78
N VAL A 142 11.30 7.78 -5.12
CA VAL A 142 9.98 8.29 -5.55
C VAL A 142 9.89 9.78 -5.27
N ILE A 143 10.27 10.22 -4.08
CA ILE A 143 10.32 11.64 -3.71
C ILE A 143 11.24 12.41 -4.67
N ASP A 144 12.40 11.84 -5.01
CA ASP A 144 13.36 12.43 -5.94
C ASP A 144 12.77 12.67 -7.34
N VAL A 145 11.86 11.81 -7.82
CA VAL A 145 11.17 12.00 -9.12
C VAL A 145 10.36 13.30 -9.14
N PHE A 146 9.71 13.66 -8.03
CA PHE A 146 8.92 14.90 -7.98
C PHE A 146 9.83 16.11 -7.75
N ARG A 147 10.80 15.99 -6.84
CA ARG A 147 11.79 17.02 -6.52
C ARG A 147 12.63 17.43 -7.73
N SER A 148 12.94 16.50 -8.63
CA SER A 148 13.75 16.79 -9.83
C SER A 148 13.03 17.73 -10.81
N THR A 149 11.71 17.86 -10.73
CA THR A 149 10.93 18.77 -11.58
C THR A 149 10.85 20.21 -11.06
N ASP A 150 11.37 20.49 -9.85
CA ASP A 150 11.21 21.79 -9.18
C ASP A 150 11.72 22.97 -10.03
N ASP A 151 12.88 22.83 -10.67
CA ASP A 151 13.48 23.90 -11.48
C ASP A 151 12.70 24.14 -12.77
N GLU A 152 12.30 23.07 -13.46
CA GLU A 152 11.47 23.14 -14.67
C GLU A 152 10.12 23.78 -14.38
N ARG A 153 9.49 23.42 -13.25
CA ARG A 153 8.23 24.03 -12.81
C ARG A 153 8.39 25.52 -12.51
N ARG A 154 9.45 25.92 -11.82
CA ARG A 154 9.75 27.34 -11.55
C ARG A 154 9.98 28.12 -12.83
N ALA A 155 10.72 27.56 -13.79
CA ALA A 155 10.94 28.18 -15.10
C ALA A 155 9.63 28.35 -15.88
N ALA A 156 8.68 27.44 -15.71
CA ALA A 156 7.33 27.53 -16.27
C ALA A 156 6.37 28.45 -15.47
N GLY A 157 6.85 29.17 -14.45
CA GLY A 157 6.02 30.04 -13.60
C GLY A 157 5.10 29.29 -12.63
N LYS A 158 5.26 27.97 -12.49
CA LYS A 158 4.50 27.12 -11.58
C LYS A 158 5.21 26.96 -10.23
N LYS A 159 4.47 26.55 -9.20
CA LYS A 159 5.07 26.24 -7.90
C LYS A 159 5.61 24.80 -7.89
N PRO A 160 6.73 24.55 -7.17
CA PRO A 160 7.21 23.20 -6.87
C PRO A 160 6.15 22.33 -6.18
N PHE A 161 6.37 21.02 -6.19
CA PHE A 161 5.56 20.08 -5.42
C PHE A 161 5.71 20.32 -3.92
N LEU A 162 4.60 20.28 -3.17
CA LEU A 162 4.67 20.12 -1.72
C LEU A 162 4.73 18.62 -1.38
N VAL A 163 5.95 18.13 -1.18
CA VAL A 163 6.25 16.75 -0.73
C VAL A 163 5.91 16.57 0.76
N ILE A 164 5.01 15.64 1.07
CA ILE A 164 4.57 15.26 2.42
C ILE A 164 4.90 13.78 2.65
N ALA A 165 5.66 13.49 3.71
CA ALA A 165 6.07 12.15 4.07
C ALA A 165 5.46 11.70 5.41
N PRO A 166 4.25 11.12 5.42
CA PRO A 166 3.72 10.48 6.62
C PRO A 166 4.37 9.11 6.82
N LEU A 167 5.00 8.92 7.98
CA LEU A 167 5.64 7.70 8.44
C LEU A 167 4.76 7.05 9.52
N LEU A 168 4.27 5.84 9.27
CA LEU A 168 3.52 5.09 10.29
C LEU A 168 4.49 4.44 11.29
N VAL A 169 4.32 4.77 12.56
CA VAL A 169 5.10 4.27 13.69
C VAL A 169 4.37 3.08 14.29
N VAL A 170 4.80 1.87 13.91
CA VAL A 170 4.09 0.62 14.24
C VAL A 170 5.04 -0.40 14.85
N HIS A 171 4.67 -0.93 16.02
CA HIS A 171 5.40 -1.99 16.71
C HIS A 171 5.52 -3.25 15.84
N PRO A 172 6.65 -3.99 15.89
CA PRO A 172 6.90 -5.09 14.97
C PRO A 172 5.85 -6.20 15.10
N ALA A 173 5.39 -6.50 16.33
CA ALA A 173 4.31 -7.47 16.55
C ALA A 173 3.00 -7.10 15.84
N VAL A 174 2.63 -5.82 15.85
CA VAL A 174 1.41 -5.34 15.18
C VAL A 174 1.53 -5.53 13.67
N SER A 175 2.69 -5.20 13.10
CA SER A 175 2.91 -5.38 11.65
C SER A 175 2.98 -6.86 11.23
N ARG A 176 3.56 -7.74 12.07
CA ARG A 176 3.57 -9.19 11.81
C ARG A 176 2.17 -9.79 11.91
N LEU A 177 1.39 -9.37 12.90
CA LEU A 177 -0.03 -9.74 12.98
C LEU A 177 -0.77 -9.29 11.72
N GLY A 178 -0.54 -8.07 11.24
CA GLY A 178 -1.11 -7.57 9.98
C GLY A 178 -0.83 -8.46 8.77
N LEU A 179 0.35 -9.08 8.67
CA LEU A 179 0.67 -10.02 7.60
C LEU A 179 -0.14 -11.32 7.72
N LEU A 180 -0.28 -11.86 8.93
CA LEU A 180 -1.09 -13.06 9.19
C LEU A 180 -2.58 -12.79 8.96
N THR A 181 -3.08 -11.62 9.38
CA THR A 181 -4.45 -11.17 9.11
C THR A 181 -4.69 -11.06 7.61
N ARG A 182 -3.74 -10.49 6.85
CA ARG A 182 -3.85 -10.40 5.39
C ARG A 182 -3.92 -11.78 4.75
N LEU A 183 -3.09 -12.72 5.21
CA LEU A 183 -3.16 -14.12 4.76
C LEU A 183 -4.54 -14.73 5.03
N ALA A 184 -5.04 -14.55 6.26
CA ALA A 184 -6.34 -15.06 6.68
C ALA A 184 -7.49 -14.52 5.82
N VAL A 185 -7.52 -13.21 5.57
CA VAL A 185 -8.50 -12.59 4.66
C VAL A 185 -8.41 -13.21 3.27
N GLN A 186 -7.21 -13.28 2.69
CA GLN A 186 -7.03 -13.84 1.35
C GLN A 186 -7.57 -15.28 1.26
N ARG A 187 -7.29 -16.11 2.26
CA ARG A 187 -7.81 -17.49 2.33
C ARG A 187 -9.33 -17.56 2.48
N ALA A 188 -9.90 -16.71 3.33
CA ALA A 188 -11.35 -16.60 3.50
C ALA A 188 -12.05 -16.21 2.18
N ASP A 189 -11.39 -15.40 1.36
CA ASP A 189 -11.86 -14.96 0.04
C ASP A 189 -11.53 -15.97 -1.09
N GLY A 190 -11.09 -17.18 -0.76
CA GLY A 190 -10.76 -18.22 -1.73
C GLY A 190 -9.48 -17.98 -2.55
N GLN A 191 -8.66 -17.01 -2.14
CA GLN A 191 -7.33 -16.79 -2.70
C GLN A 191 -6.30 -17.68 -1.97
N PRO A 192 -5.20 -18.11 -2.61
CA PRO A 192 -4.19 -18.97 -1.97
C PRO A 192 -3.59 -18.35 -0.71
N GLY A 193 -3.53 -17.01 -0.70
CA GLY A 193 -2.98 -16.21 0.37
C GLY A 193 -1.45 -16.26 0.37
N LEU A 194 -0.81 -15.09 0.24
CA LEU A 194 0.65 -15.00 0.14
C LEU A 194 1.25 -14.40 1.40
N LEU A 195 2.07 -15.20 2.09
CA LEU A 195 2.90 -14.70 3.18
C LEU A 195 4.07 -13.89 2.65
N VAL A 196 4.24 -12.70 3.21
CA VAL A 196 5.44 -11.90 2.95
C VAL A 196 6.63 -12.52 3.67
N GLY A 197 7.75 -12.69 2.97
CA GLY A 197 8.99 -13.22 3.55
C GLY A 197 9.51 -12.39 4.73
N SER A 198 10.00 -13.08 5.75
CA SER A 198 10.64 -12.49 6.94
C SER A 198 11.71 -11.47 6.56
N ASP A 199 12.54 -11.77 5.56
CA ASP A 199 13.62 -10.89 5.10
C ASP A 199 13.08 -9.61 4.45
N TYR A 200 11.94 -9.69 3.76
CA TYR A 200 11.30 -8.51 3.18
C TYR A 200 10.65 -7.66 4.27
N HIS A 201 10.01 -8.28 5.27
CA HIS A 201 9.51 -7.57 6.45
C HIS A 201 10.65 -6.87 7.21
N ALA A 202 11.74 -7.58 7.51
CA ALA A 202 12.89 -7.04 8.22
C ALA A 202 13.52 -5.85 7.47
N ARG A 203 13.72 -5.96 6.15
CA ARG A 203 14.19 -4.84 5.31
C ARG A 203 13.22 -3.66 5.31
N SER A 204 11.92 -3.93 5.21
CA SER A 204 10.89 -2.89 5.29
C SER A 204 10.91 -2.16 6.64
N TYR A 205 11.06 -2.93 7.73
CA TYR A 205 11.12 -2.41 9.10
C TYR A 205 12.36 -1.55 9.35
N ALA A 206 13.55 -2.01 8.94
CA ALA A 206 14.76 -1.20 8.97
C ALA A 206 14.65 0.04 8.05
N GLY A 207 13.98 -0.13 6.91
CA GLY A 207 13.79 0.91 5.91
C GLY A 207 13.03 2.14 6.39
N VAL A 208 12.11 2.00 7.34
CA VAL A 208 11.41 3.17 7.93
C VAL A 208 12.39 4.10 8.66
N LEU A 209 13.35 3.55 9.40
CA LEU A 209 14.40 4.35 10.07
C LEU A 209 15.35 5.00 9.05
N ARG A 210 15.71 4.27 7.99
CA ARG A 210 16.51 4.82 6.88
C ARG A 210 15.82 6.03 6.23
N GLY A 211 14.54 5.89 5.87
CA GLY A 211 13.80 6.99 5.26
C GLY A 211 13.59 8.18 6.21
N ALA A 212 13.40 7.92 7.51
CA ALA A 212 13.36 8.97 8.53
C ALA A 212 14.70 9.73 8.62
N ALA A 213 15.83 9.03 8.58
CA ALA A 213 17.16 9.65 8.56
C ALA A 213 17.36 10.47 7.28
N ALA A 214 16.95 9.94 6.13
CA ALA A 214 17.00 10.68 4.87
C ALA A 214 16.17 11.97 4.92
N ILE A 215 15.01 11.96 5.57
CA ILE A 215 14.22 13.17 5.80
C ILE A 215 15.00 14.14 6.70
N ASP A 216 15.39 13.73 7.90
CA ASP A 216 16.07 14.62 8.86
C ASP A 216 17.35 15.24 8.28
N GLU A 217 18.20 14.44 7.65
CA GLU A 217 19.54 14.82 7.18
C GLU A 217 19.53 15.49 5.80
N ARG A 218 18.83 14.88 4.83
CA ARG A 218 18.83 15.33 3.42
C ARG A 218 17.66 16.26 3.09
N ARG A 219 16.66 16.38 3.97
CA ARG A 219 15.49 17.27 3.79
C ARG A 219 14.72 16.98 2.49
N ILE A 220 14.59 15.70 2.15
CA ILE A 220 13.91 15.26 0.91
C ILE A 220 12.41 15.61 0.89
N ALA A 221 11.78 15.74 2.06
CA ALA A 221 10.37 16.10 2.21
C ALA A 221 10.19 17.52 2.75
N HIS A 222 9.14 18.21 2.30
CA HIS A 222 8.78 19.53 2.82
C HIS A 222 8.05 19.43 4.15
N GLN A 223 7.28 18.37 4.36
CA GLN A 223 6.60 18.06 5.61
C GLN A 223 6.77 16.58 5.95
N VAL A 224 6.97 16.29 7.24
CA VAL A 224 7.05 14.93 7.76
C VAL A 224 6.12 14.80 8.95
N TYR A 225 5.45 13.64 9.03
CA TYR A 225 4.64 13.27 10.19
C TYR A 225 5.03 11.87 10.62
N ALA A 226 5.31 11.64 11.90
CA ALA A 226 5.41 10.29 12.47
C ALA A 226 4.10 10.00 13.21
N VAL A 227 3.31 9.05 12.72
CA VAL A 227 1.92 8.84 13.16
C VAL A 227 1.69 7.40 13.63
N ARG A 228 0.95 7.21 14.71
CA ARG A 228 0.44 5.89 15.14
C ARG A 228 -0.78 5.48 14.30
N ARG A 229 -1.18 4.21 14.39
CA ARG A 229 -2.35 3.68 13.64
C ARG A 229 -3.68 4.30 14.09
N ASP A 230 -3.79 4.71 15.34
CA ASP A 230 -4.97 5.39 15.88
C ASP A 230 -5.06 6.86 15.46
N GLY A 231 -4.01 7.40 14.81
CA GLY A 231 -3.93 8.76 14.34
C GLY A 231 -3.18 9.71 15.27
N GLU A 232 -2.63 9.23 16.40
CA GLU A 232 -1.75 10.04 17.24
C GLU A 232 -0.52 10.49 16.43
N VAL A 233 -0.26 11.81 16.41
CA VAL A 233 0.94 12.38 15.79
C VAL A 233 2.04 12.46 16.85
N LEU A 234 3.04 11.60 16.74
CA LEU A 234 4.19 11.57 17.66
C LEU A 234 5.20 12.67 17.36
N TYR A 235 5.26 13.10 16.11
CA TYR A 235 6.18 14.12 15.62
C TYR A 235 5.64 14.70 14.31
N SER A 236 5.86 15.99 14.14
CA SER A 236 5.65 16.68 12.86
C SER A 236 6.71 17.75 12.70
N ASN A 237 7.23 17.92 11.49
CA ASN A 237 8.13 19.02 11.17
C ASN A 237 7.94 19.43 9.71
N SER A 238 8.27 20.68 9.42
CA SER A 238 8.12 21.29 8.10
C SER A 238 9.34 22.13 7.78
N LEU A 239 9.70 22.21 6.50
CA LEU A 239 10.71 23.14 6.03
C LEU A 239 10.13 24.57 6.01
N GLY A 240 10.93 25.51 6.51
CA GLY A 240 10.67 26.93 6.37
C GLY A 240 11.05 27.46 4.98
N PRO A 241 10.76 28.74 4.70
CA PRO A 241 11.11 29.37 3.41
C PRO A 241 12.60 29.37 3.08
N ASP A 242 13.47 29.28 4.10
CA ASP A 242 14.92 29.21 3.98
C ASP A 242 15.44 27.77 3.73
N GLY A 243 14.53 26.81 3.58
CA GLY A 243 14.85 25.39 3.40
C GLY A 243 15.42 24.71 4.64
N ARG A 244 15.29 25.32 5.83
CA ARG A 244 15.66 24.71 7.11
C ARG A 244 14.43 24.16 7.82
N TRP A 245 14.63 23.18 8.68
CA TRP A 245 13.56 22.69 9.55
C TRP A 245 13.08 23.80 10.50
N LEU A 246 11.77 23.95 10.64
CA LEU A 246 11.17 24.87 11.61
C LEU A 246 11.32 24.36 13.05
N GLY A 247 11.26 23.05 13.24
CA GLY A 247 11.54 22.37 14.52
C GLY A 247 12.85 21.59 14.49
N ARG A 248 13.21 20.97 15.62
CA ARG A 248 14.33 20.02 15.69
C ARG A 248 14.06 18.84 14.75
N ALA A 249 15.05 18.48 13.93
CA ALA A 249 15.03 17.24 13.16
C ALA A 249 15.07 16.03 14.11
N ALA A 250 13.97 15.29 14.19
CA ALA A 250 13.77 14.18 15.12
C ALA A 250 12.83 13.09 14.55
N ALA A 251 12.72 12.97 13.22
CA ALA A 251 11.94 11.90 12.59
C ALA A 251 12.47 10.52 12.97
N VAL A 252 13.80 10.33 13.03
CA VAL A 252 14.42 9.06 13.46
C VAL A 252 14.03 8.70 14.89
N GLU A 253 14.16 9.66 15.82
CA GLU A 253 13.77 9.48 17.23
C GLU A 253 12.29 9.12 17.33
N ALA A 254 11.43 9.84 16.59
CA ALA A 254 10.00 9.59 16.59
C ALA A 254 9.61 8.22 16.03
N VAL A 255 10.27 7.75 14.96
CA VAL A 255 10.05 6.39 14.43
C VAL A 255 10.56 5.32 15.38
N ALA A 256 11.66 5.55 16.10
CA ALA A 256 12.20 4.61 17.08
C ALA A 256 11.21 4.33 18.23
N ARG A 257 10.28 5.26 18.51
CA ARG A 257 9.18 5.08 19.46
C ARG A 257 8.24 3.92 19.12
N ARG A 258 8.35 3.31 17.94
CA ARG A 258 7.64 2.06 17.59
C ARG A 258 7.92 0.89 18.55
N GLU A 259 9.04 0.92 19.26
CA GLU A 259 9.40 -0.08 20.28
C GLU A 259 8.83 0.26 21.68
N GLU A 260 8.19 1.42 21.85
CA GLU A 260 7.51 1.78 23.11
C GLU A 260 6.30 0.88 23.37
N ARG A 261 5.84 0.89 24.63
CA ARG A 261 4.60 0.23 25.04
C ARG A 261 3.42 0.76 24.22
N LEU A 262 2.59 -0.15 23.74
CA LEU A 262 1.34 0.14 23.04
C LEU A 262 0.36 0.83 23.98
N SER A 263 -0.40 1.78 23.43
CA SER A 263 -1.51 2.40 24.16
C SER A 263 -2.60 1.37 24.50
N LEU A 264 -3.54 1.73 25.37
CA LEU A 264 -4.71 0.89 25.65
C LEU A 264 -5.52 0.60 24.36
N ASN A 265 -5.68 1.61 23.51
CA ASN A 265 -6.39 1.49 22.23
C ASN A 265 -5.66 0.57 21.26
N GLU A 266 -4.35 0.75 21.09
CA GLU A 266 -3.53 -0.11 20.23
C GLU A 266 -3.50 -1.56 20.74
N SER A 267 -3.39 -1.76 22.05
CA SER A 267 -3.40 -3.10 22.65
C SER A 267 -4.75 -3.79 22.45
N THR A 268 -5.86 -3.06 22.61
CA THR A 268 -7.22 -3.58 22.41
C THR A 268 -7.44 -3.93 20.94
N ALA A 269 -7.05 -3.05 20.02
CA ALA A 269 -7.12 -3.30 18.57
C ALA A 269 -6.26 -4.51 18.17
N PHE A 270 -5.04 -4.61 18.71
CA PHE A 270 -4.15 -5.77 18.51
C PHE A 270 -4.81 -7.05 18.98
N ARG A 271 -5.39 -7.09 20.19
CA ARG A 271 -6.07 -8.27 20.72
C ARG A 271 -7.27 -8.68 19.87
N ASN A 272 -8.10 -7.73 19.44
CA ASN A 272 -9.26 -8.04 18.59
C ASN A 272 -8.81 -8.61 17.23
N GLN A 273 -7.80 -7.99 16.60
CA GLN A 273 -7.22 -8.48 15.36
C GLN A 273 -6.58 -9.86 15.53
N PHE A 274 -5.95 -10.11 16.68
CA PHE A 274 -5.34 -11.39 17.03
C PHE A 274 -6.39 -12.49 17.10
N LEU A 275 -7.47 -12.27 17.87
CA LEU A 275 -8.55 -13.25 18.03
C LEU A 275 -9.24 -13.56 16.69
N TRP A 276 -9.47 -12.54 15.86
CA TRP A 276 -10.01 -12.75 14.51
C TRP A 276 -9.06 -13.59 13.65
N THR A 277 -7.78 -13.23 13.62
CA THR A 277 -6.78 -13.96 12.82
C THR A 277 -6.60 -15.40 13.29
N ALA A 278 -6.65 -15.63 14.60
CA ALA A 278 -6.58 -16.96 15.20
C ALA A 278 -7.80 -17.82 14.82
N HIS A 279 -8.99 -17.23 14.79
CA HIS A 279 -10.19 -17.91 14.33
C HIS A 279 -10.07 -18.34 12.86
N GLU A 280 -9.72 -17.41 11.97
CA GLU A 280 -9.66 -17.68 10.53
C GLU A 280 -8.55 -18.66 10.13
N LEU A 281 -7.38 -18.59 10.78
CA LEU A 281 -6.28 -19.51 10.47
C LEU A 281 -6.40 -20.87 11.15
N GLY A 282 -7.24 -20.99 12.18
CA GLY A 282 -7.39 -22.20 12.97
C GLY A 282 -6.06 -22.72 13.52
N SER A 283 -5.92 -24.05 13.61
CA SER A 283 -4.71 -24.70 14.10
C SER A 283 -3.47 -24.43 13.23
N ALA A 284 -3.65 -24.19 11.92
CA ALA A 284 -2.55 -23.93 10.99
C ALA A 284 -1.80 -22.61 11.29
N GLY A 285 -2.45 -21.64 11.93
CA GLY A 285 -1.85 -20.36 12.30
C GLY A 285 -1.21 -20.32 13.69
N ARG A 286 -1.36 -21.39 14.49
CA ARG A 286 -1.08 -21.36 15.94
C ARG A 286 0.34 -20.94 16.26
N ASP A 287 1.34 -21.57 15.64
CA ASP A 287 2.76 -21.31 15.95
C ASP A 287 3.16 -19.88 15.58
N ALA A 288 2.76 -19.41 14.39
CA ALA A 288 3.01 -18.04 13.95
C ALA A 288 2.33 -16.99 14.87
N LEU A 289 1.12 -17.30 15.35
CA LEU A 289 0.41 -16.45 16.30
C LEU A 289 1.06 -16.46 17.69
N MET A 290 1.58 -17.60 18.16
CA MET A 290 2.37 -17.66 19.39
C MET A 290 3.61 -16.76 19.30
N GLU A 291 4.35 -16.80 18.19
CA GLU A 291 5.50 -15.92 17.98
C GLU A 291 5.12 -14.44 18.00
N VAL A 292 3.99 -14.08 17.36
CA VAL A 292 3.46 -12.72 17.36
C VAL A 292 3.06 -12.29 18.77
N TYR A 293 2.42 -13.17 19.55
CA TYR A 293 2.02 -12.89 20.92
C TYR A 293 3.24 -12.68 21.83
N GLU A 294 4.24 -13.55 21.79
CA GLU A 294 5.45 -13.40 22.62
C GLU A 294 6.20 -12.10 22.31
N LEU A 295 6.23 -11.70 21.04
CA LEU A 295 6.80 -10.41 20.65
C LEU A 295 5.96 -9.23 21.16
N ALA A 296 4.64 -9.33 21.19
CA ALA A 296 3.76 -8.25 21.66
C ALA A 296 3.73 -8.13 23.19
N ARG A 297 3.83 -9.25 23.91
CA ARG A 297 3.61 -9.38 25.35
C ARG A 297 4.29 -8.29 26.20
N PRO A 298 5.58 -7.96 26.04
CA PRO A 298 6.22 -6.91 26.85
C PRO A 298 5.68 -5.51 26.56
N ALA A 299 5.22 -5.26 25.32
CA ALA A 299 4.73 -3.97 24.84
C ALA A 299 3.22 -3.78 25.03
N LEU A 300 2.45 -4.83 25.36
CA LEU A 300 1.01 -4.68 25.60
C LEU A 300 0.71 -3.81 26.83
N HIS A 301 -0.39 -3.08 26.78
CA HIS A 301 -0.95 -2.40 27.94
C HIS A 301 -1.35 -3.43 29.01
N PRO A 302 -1.05 -3.23 30.31
CA PRO A 302 -1.29 -4.24 31.36
C PRO A 302 -2.73 -4.78 31.41
N ALA A 303 -3.73 -3.90 31.25
CA ALA A 303 -5.14 -4.28 31.24
C ALA A 303 -5.54 -5.25 30.11
N VAL A 304 -4.79 -5.25 29.00
CA VAL A 304 -5.02 -6.16 27.86
C VAL A 304 -4.12 -7.39 27.98
N ALA A 305 -2.88 -7.22 28.44
CA ALA A 305 -1.95 -8.33 28.67
C ALA A 305 -2.48 -9.38 29.67
N ALA A 306 -3.33 -8.97 30.61
CA ALA A 306 -4.00 -9.86 31.57
C ALA A 306 -5.18 -10.67 30.97
N GLN A 307 -5.63 -10.35 29.76
CA GLN A 307 -6.75 -11.03 29.11
C GLN A 307 -6.28 -12.25 28.31
N PRO A 308 -7.14 -13.26 28.11
CA PRO A 308 -6.78 -14.42 27.30
C PRO A 308 -6.66 -14.05 25.81
N PHE A 309 -5.59 -14.54 25.17
CA PHE A 309 -5.34 -14.49 23.71
C PHE A 309 -5.59 -15.85 23.03
N PHE A 310 -5.54 -16.93 23.80
CA PHE A 310 -5.78 -18.31 23.34
C PHE A 310 -6.89 -18.93 24.19
N GLY A 311 -7.73 -19.77 23.60
CA GLY A 311 -8.87 -20.42 24.26
C GLY A 311 -10.19 -20.26 23.50
N GLU A 312 -11.30 -20.70 24.09
CA GLU A 312 -12.64 -20.55 23.50
C GLU A 312 -13.02 -19.08 23.33
N ARG A 313 -13.67 -18.77 22.20
CA ARG A 313 -14.08 -17.41 21.81
C ARG A 313 -15.00 -16.82 22.89
N PRO A 314 -14.78 -15.57 23.35
CA PRO A 314 -15.79 -14.86 24.12
C PRO A 314 -17.07 -14.70 23.28
N ALA A 315 -18.19 -15.24 23.75
CA ALA A 315 -19.48 -15.08 23.08
C ALA A 315 -19.83 -13.59 22.93
N GLY A 316 -20.30 -13.19 21.73
CA GLY A 316 -20.76 -11.82 21.46
C GLY A 316 -19.70 -10.84 20.94
N LEU A 317 -18.45 -11.27 20.71
CA LEU A 317 -17.46 -10.43 20.03
C LEU A 317 -17.73 -10.45 18.52
N ASP A 318 -18.57 -9.54 18.01
CA ASP A 318 -18.60 -9.24 16.58
C ASP A 318 -17.22 -8.68 16.22
N LEU A 319 -16.41 -9.50 15.56
CA LEU A 319 -15.10 -9.09 15.07
C LEU A 319 -15.34 -8.53 13.67
N PRO A 320 -15.45 -7.19 13.50
CA PRO A 320 -15.61 -6.63 12.18
C PRO A 320 -14.43 -7.07 11.33
N HIS A 321 -14.70 -7.43 10.08
CA HIS A 321 -13.65 -7.66 9.09
C HIS A 321 -12.63 -6.53 9.16
N PRO A 322 -11.32 -6.81 9.28
CA PRO A 322 -10.33 -5.75 9.42
C PRO A 322 -10.49 -4.74 8.28
N PRO A 323 -10.62 -3.44 8.60
CA PRO A 323 -10.91 -2.41 7.61
C PRO A 323 -9.78 -2.29 6.56
N GLY A 324 -10.15 -2.07 5.30
CA GLY A 324 -9.20 -1.86 4.20
C GLY A 324 -8.66 -3.13 3.52
N LEU A 325 -9.23 -4.31 3.81
CA LEU A 325 -8.83 -5.59 3.20
C LEU A 325 -9.96 -6.28 2.42
N ARG A 326 -11.02 -5.58 2.00
CA ARG A 326 -12.07 -6.20 1.17
C ARG A 326 -11.54 -6.48 -0.25
N PRO A 327 -11.81 -7.67 -0.83
CA PRO A 327 -11.77 -7.83 -2.27
C PRO A 327 -12.96 -7.06 -2.88
N GLY A 328 -12.70 -6.26 -3.91
CA GLY A 328 -13.77 -5.81 -4.81
C GLY A 328 -14.62 -4.58 -4.41
N GLY A 329 -14.12 -3.63 -3.62
CA GLY A 329 -14.62 -2.23 -3.67
C GLY A 329 -14.68 -1.47 -2.33
N PRO A 330 -14.90 -0.13 -2.33
CA PRO A 330 -14.75 0.87 -3.39
C PRO A 330 -13.41 1.61 -3.20
N GLY A 331 -12.39 1.17 -3.94
CA GLY A 331 -11.10 1.87 -4.10
C GLY A 331 -10.71 2.03 -5.56
N LEU A 332 -11.64 1.74 -6.47
CA LEU A 332 -11.50 1.90 -7.91
C LEU A 332 -12.29 3.15 -8.32
N PRO A 333 -11.63 4.26 -8.70
CA PRO A 333 -12.26 5.18 -9.63
C PRO A 333 -12.34 4.47 -10.99
N GLY A 334 -13.56 4.24 -11.47
CA GLY A 334 -13.82 3.80 -12.83
C GLY A 334 -13.77 2.29 -13.02
N THR A 335 -14.92 1.62 -12.90
CA THR A 335 -15.18 0.42 -13.70
C THR A 335 -15.01 0.79 -15.17
N ALA A 336 -13.96 0.28 -15.83
CA ALA A 336 -13.92 0.30 -17.28
C ALA A 336 -15.17 -0.42 -17.82
N PRO A 337 -15.89 0.13 -18.82
CA PRO A 337 -17.10 -0.51 -19.32
C PRO A 337 -16.74 -1.88 -19.89
N ARG A 338 -17.43 -2.92 -19.41
CA ARG A 338 -17.39 -4.26 -20.01
C ARG A 338 -17.66 -4.09 -21.50
N ARG A 339 -16.73 -4.52 -22.37
CA ARG A 339 -17.02 -4.70 -23.79
C ARG A 339 -18.18 -5.69 -23.86
N ARG A 340 -19.35 -5.23 -24.32
CA ARG A 340 -20.40 -6.15 -24.78
C ARG A 340 -19.84 -6.80 -26.03
N GLU A 341 -19.59 -8.10 -25.96
CA GLU A 341 -19.45 -8.90 -27.17
C GLU A 341 -20.75 -8.77 -27.98
N PRO A 342 -20.70 -8.65 -29.31
CA PRO A 342 -21.90 -8.69 -30.13
C PRO A 342 -22.49 -10.09 -30.01
N GLY A 343 -23.60 -10.20 -29.30
CA GLY A 343 -24.37 -11.42 -29.21
C GLY A 343 -24.79 -11.87 -30.61
N HIS A 344 -24.50 -13.14 -30.91
CA HIS A 344 -25.12 -13.89 -31.99
C HIS A 344 -26.65 -13.82 -31.79
N GLY A 345 -27.31 -13.02 -32.63
CA GLY A 345 -28.77 -13.00 -32.70
C GLY A 345 -29.27 -14.30 -33.32
N PRO A 346 -30.37 -14.89 -32.82
CA PRO A 346 -30.96 -16.06 -33.44
C PRO A 346 -31.57 -15.66 -34.79
N ASP A 347 -31.23 -16.47 -35.79
CA ASP A 347 -31.88 -16.51 -37.09
C ASP A 347 -33.37 -16.84 -36.88
N ASP A 348 -34.24 -15.86 -37.08
CA ASP A 348 -35.68 -16.09 -37.14
C ASP A 348 -36.24 -15.44 -38.41
N GLY A 349 -36.57 -16.32 -39.34
CA GLY A 349 -37.06 -15.99 -40.66
C GLY A 349 -38.43 -15.32 -40.59
N ARG A 350 -38.56 -14.18 -41.27
CA ARG A 350 -39.86 -13.68 -41.70
C ARG A 350 -40.01 -13.83 -43.20
N LYS A 351 -40.82 -14.81 -43.58
CA LYS A 351 -41.65 -14.76 -44.80
C LYS A 351 -42.58 -13.55 -44.69
N GLY A 352 -42.54 -12.68 -45.68
CA GLY A 352 -43.58 -11.68 -45.93
C GLY A 352 -44.61 -12.18 -46.96
N LEU A 353 -45.72 -11.42 -47.05
CA LEU A 353 -46.90 -11.51 -47.92
C LEU A 353 -48.01 -12.44 -47.36
N ARG A 354 -49.19 -11.94 -46.97
CA ARG A 354 -49.99 -10.83 -47.54
C ARG A 354 -50.52 -9.85 -46.50
#